data_AF-A0A5E4JT62-F1
#
_entry.id   AF-A0A5E4JT62-F1
#
_cell.length_a   1.000
_cell.length_b   1.000
_cell.length_c   1.000
_cell.angle_alpha   90.00
_cell.angle_beta   90.00
_cell.angle_gamma   90.00
#
_symmetry.space_group_name_H-M   'P 1'
#
loop_
_entity.id
_entity.type
_entity.pdbx_description
1 polymer ?
#
loop_
_entity_poly.entity_id
_entity_poly.type
_entity_poly.pdbx_seq_one_letter_code
_entity_poly.pdbx_strand_id
1 'polypeptide(L)'
;MLENIPFKRPLVLGTGGGNDIVSATLVLDDLRRQGVYADLAGMCSPGAFHVYNGKLEDSVNIVSEDTHRFIESKDPKEISFVDSKLPSILQARGFSLNVYNLSGRYGTSRLISQLNSLIAQNNYDGVVAVDVGGDILARGNKDLTILSPLMDFTALYAISQLNIPSVLVEFGLQTDGELRPEGCKEILEEIKSGGVLLDETKMYKENSAVRTFREIYDLVKSVRYGHTANMTLRTLDEFEDIHTEYRFGVRVLDKKVSHEFPLTLESKYFGRVFTMDLPKLLEARPHAFSYRNNLEMYLRTKLIADTKTEMDTLYYSDNRNLFWLGLVCPQITGNERTELLNEGLDNLSVHADSALVWKKDAGHVRIKKYSDDIGEFVITGDSNEVVSRSKQIVQGAIEND
;
A
#
# COMPACT_ATOMS: atom_id res chain seq x y z
N MET A 1 7.06 -4.03 25.43
CA MET A 1 7.67 -5.09 24.59
C MET A 1 8.54 -4.48 23.51
N LEU A 2 8.12 -3.36 22.92
CA LEU A 2 8.98 -2.53 22.08
C LEU A 2 9.68 -1.50 22.97
N GLU A 3 10.61 -1.97 23.81
CA GLU A 3 11.30 -1.14 24.81
C GLU A 3 12.20 -0.07 24.18
N ASN A 4 12.48 -0.20 22.87
CA ASN A 4 13.43 0.63 22.15
C ASN A 4 12.80 1.71 21.26
N ILE A 5 11.49 1.99 21.39
CA ILE A 5 10.88 3.16 20.74
C ILE A 5 11.13 4.40 21.63
N PRO A 6 12.00 5.34 21.24
CA PRO A 6 12.47 6.39 22.15
C PRO A 6 11.51 7.60 22.26
N PHE A 7 10.28 7.47 21.76
CA PHE A 7 9.34 8.56 21.56
C PHE A 7 8.35 8.67 22.72
N LYS A 8 8.07 9.89 23.17
CA LYS A 8 7.13 10.19 24.26
C LYS A 8 5.75 10.58 23.75
N ARG A 9 5.66 10.98 22.47
CA ARG A 9 4.41 11.34 21.81
C ARG A 9 4.50 11.04 20.30
N PRO A 10 4.61 9.77 19.89
CA PRO A 10 4.73 9.46 18.48
C PRO A 10 3.40 9.52 17.73
N LEU A 11 3.49 9.67 16.40
CA LEU A 11 2.44 9.26 15.48
C LEU A 11 2.73 7.81 15.04
N VAL A 12 1.78 6.90 15.23
CA VAL A 12 1.91 5.50 14.78
C VAL A 12 1.16 5.35 13.46
N LEU A 13 1.81 4.81 12.43
CA LEU A 13 1.28 4.78 11.06
C LEU A 13 1.37 3.37 10.48
N GLY A 14 0.25 2.80 10.05
CA GLY A 14 0.25 1.63 9.15
C GLY A 14 0.69 2.06 7.74
N THR A 15 1.75 1.46 7.21
CA THR A 15 2.40 1.93 5.95
C THR A 15 1.69 1.47 4.69
N GLY A 16 1.05 0.31 4.71
CA GLY A 16 0.32 -0.22 3.59
C GLY A 16 -1.16 0.12 3.64
N GLY A 17 -1.94 -0.58 2.81
CA GLY A 17 -3.36 -0.34 2.65
C GLY A 17 -4.24 -1.40 3.29
N GLY A 18 -5.49 -1.04 3.57
CA GLY A 18 -6.43 -1.98 4.13
C GLY A 18 -6.25 -2.15 5.62
N ASN A 19 -5.61 -3.23 6.07
CA ASN A 19 -5.61 -3.57 7.50
C ASN A 19 -4.30 -3.23 8.22
N ASP A 20 -3.35 -2.56 7.58
CA ASP A 20 -2.08 -2.23 8.26
C ASP A 20 -2.25 -1.17 9.34
N ILE A 21 -3.22 -0.25 9.16
CA ILE A 21 -3.67 0.64 10.24
C ILE A 21 -4.26 -0.15 11.43
N VAL A 22 -4.85 -1.33 11.19
CA VAL A 22 -5.31 -2.24 12.25
C VAL A 22 -4.12 -2.92 12.91
N SER A 23 -3.14 -3.36 12.13
CA SER A 23 -1.90 -3.95 12.65
C SER A 23 -1.10 -2.97 13.51
N ALA A 24 -1.07 -1.69 13.13
CA ALA A 24 -0.47 -0.59 13.90
C ALA A 24 -1.05 -0.45 15.32
N THR A 25 -2.24 -1.00 15.59
CA THR A 25 -2.80 -1.04 16.95
C THR A 25 -1.98 -1.88 17.93
N LEU A 26 -1.16 -2.81 17.44
CA LEU A 26 -0.19 -3.57 18.23
C LEU A 26 0.83 -2.65 18.89
N VAL A 27 1.42 -1.74 18.11
CA VAL A 27 2.38 -0.75 18.62
C VAL A 27 1.69 0.26 19.52
N LEU A 28 0.53 0.76 19.09
CA LEU A 28 -0.27 1.71 19.85
C LEU A 28 -0.60 1.21 21.26
N ASP A 29 -0.99 -0.05 21.39
CA ASP A 29 -1.35 -0.65 22.67
C ASP A 29 -0.14 -0.99 23.54
N ASP A 30 1.03 -1.30 22.95
CA ASP A 30 2.28 -1.41 23.71
C ASP A 30 2.70 -0.04 24.27
N LEU A 31 2.70 1.02 23.46
CA LEU A 31 3.00 2.39 23.89
C LEU A 31 2.06 2.88 24.99
N ARG A 32 0.74 2.65 24.84
CA ARG A 32 -0.25 3.02 25.87
C ARG A 32 0.06 2.40 27.23
N ARG A 33 0.51 1.14 27.27
CA ARG A 33 0.88 0.46 28.53
C ARG A 33 2.15 1.01 29.16
N GLN A 34 3.03 1.60 28.35
CA GLN A 34 4.20 2.33 28.82
C GLN A 34 3.84 3.76 29.28
N GLY A 35 2.56 4.17 29.22
CA GLY A 35 2.13 5.52 29.54
C GLY A 35 2.43 6.54 28.43
N VAL A 36 2.78 6.07 27.23
CA VAL A 36 3.05 6.90 26.06
C VAL A 36 1.76 7.12 25.29
N TYR A 37 1.45 8.38 25.04
CA TYR A 37 0.33 8.78 24.19
C TYR A 37 0.75 8.73 22.72
N ALA A 38 -0.09 8.16 21.87
CA ALA A 38 0.13 8.20 20.43
C ALA A 38 -1.19 8.37 19.68
N ASP A 39 -1.11 9.06 18.54
CA ASP A 39 -2.17 9.07 17.55
C ASP A 39 -1.93 8.00 16.48
N LEU A 40 -2.98 7.63 15.74
CA LEU A 40 -2.94 6.56 14.75
C LEU A 40 -3.12 7.14 13.35
N ALA A 41 -2.41 6.59 12.36
CA ALA A 41 -2.59 6.91 10.96
C ALA A 41 -2.56 5.67 10.05
N GLY A 42 -3.14 5.78 8.85
CA GLY A 42 -3.04 4.78 7.78
C GLY A 42 -2.88 5.43 6.40
N MET A 43 -2.49 4.65 5.40
CA MET A 43 -2.37 5.12 4.02
C MET A 43 -3.65 4.91 3.20
N CYS A 44 -4.03 5.91 2.42
CA CYS A 44 -5.10 5.81 1.43
C CYS A 44 -4.64 5.00 0.20
N SER A 45 -5.52 4.15 -0.32
CA SER A 45 -5.23 3.37 -1.52
C SER A 45 -5.20 4.23 -2.79
N PRO A 46 -4.16 4.13 -3.65
CA PRO A 46 -3.95 5.06 -4.77
C PRO A 46 -4.91 4.91 -5.96
N GLY A 47 -5.70 3.83 -6.01
CA GLY A 47 -6.75 3.58 -7.02
C GLY A 47 -8.17 3.92 -6.56
N ALA A 48 -8.29 4.67 -5.48
CA ALA A 48 -9.54 5.12 -4.89
C ALA A 48 -9.45 6.61 -4.58
N PHE A 49 -10.60 7.23 -4.37
CA PHE A 49 -10.68 8.52 -3.68
C PHE A 49 -11.53 8.38 -2.42
N HIS A 50 -11.26 9.24 -1.45
CA HIS A 50 -11.93 9.22 -0.16
C HIS A 50 -12.63 10.55 0.08
N VAL A 51 -13.71 10.50 0.86
CA VAL A 51 -14.48 11.66 1.30
C VAL A 51 -14.52 11.67 2.82
N TYR A 52 -14.14 12.79 3.41
CA TYR A 52 -14.06 13.00 4.86
C TYR A 52 -15.01 14.13 5.26
N ASN A 53 -16.09 13.80 5.97
CA ASN A 53 -17.11 14.75 6.38
C ASN A 53 -17.65 15.61 5.21
N GLY A 54 -17.99 14.94 4.11
CA GLY A 54 -18.47 15.57 2.87
C GLY A 54 -17.42 16.30 2.03
N LYS A 55 -16.13 16.27 2.40
CA LYS A 55 -15.04 16.90 1.64
C LYS A 55 -14.17 15.85 0.96
N LEU A 56 -13.76 16.11 -0.28
CA LEU A 56 -12.77 15.29 -0.97
C LEU A 56 -11.46 15.26 -0.16
N GLU A 57 -10.78 14.11 -0.17
CA GLU A 57 -9.49 13.91 0.49
C GLU A 57 -8.46 15.01 0.20
N ASP A 58 -7.66 15.34 1.21
CA ASP A 58 -6.38 16.06 1.12
C ASP A 58 -5.22 15.08 1.40
N SER A 59 -3.97 15.53 1.48
CA SER A 59 -2.84 14.66 1.81
C SER A 59 -2.86 14.17 3.27
N VAL A 60 -3.45 14.92 4.19
CA VAL A 60 -3.66 14.52 5.59
C VAL A 60 -5.12 14.75 5.96
N ASN A 61 -5.81 13.71 6.42
CA ASN A 61 -7.24 13.72 6.70
C ASN A 61 -7.51 13.19 8.09
N ILE A 62 -8.47 13.79 8.82
CA ILE A 62 -8.97 13.22 10.07
C ILE A 62 -10.10 12.24 9.77
N VAL A 63 -10.01 11.04 10.35
CA VAL A 63 -10.97 9.97 10.14
C VAL A 63 -12.12 10.10 11.14
N SER A 64 -13.34 9.92 10.63
CA SER A 64 -14.59 9.88 11.40
C SER A 64 -15.46 8.73 10.91
N GLU A 65 -16.63 8.54 11.53
CA GLU A 65 -17.63 7.61 11.01
C GLU A 65 -18.22 8.04 9.65
N ASP A 66 -18.13 9.34 9.31
CA ASP A 66 -18.50 9.95 8.03
C ASP A 66 -17.27 10.03 7.09
N THR A 67 -16.54 8.92 7.01
CA THR A 67 -15.40 8.74 6.12
C THR A 67 -15.70 7.60 5.14
N HIS A 68 -15.62 7.90 3.85
CA HIS A 68 -16.05 7.02 2.78
C HIS A 68 -14.94 6.80 1.76
N ARG A 69 -14.94 5.63 1.11
CA ARG A 69 -13.97 5.25 0.06
C ARG A 69 -14.71 4.85 -1.20
N PHE A 70 -14.27 5.36 -2.34
CA PHE A 70 -14.88 5.11 -3.63
C PHE A 70 -13.87 4.58 -4.65
N ILE A 71 -14.28 3.63 -5.48
CA ILE A 71 -13.52 3.26 -6.68
C ILE A 71 -13.60 4.41 -7.67
N GLU A 72 -12.45 4.78 -8.21
CA GLU A 72 -12.34 5.79 -9.25
C GLU A 72 -12.90 5.25 -10.57
N SER A 73 -13.98 5.85 -11.09
CA SER A 73 -14.62 5.46 -12.34
C SER A 73 -15.58 6.56 -12.84
N LYS A 74 -16.22 6.41 -14.01
CA LYS A 74 -17.31 7.30 -14.46
C LYS A 74 -18.57 7.21 -13.59
N ASP A 75 -18.74 6.10 -12.88
CA ASP A 75 -19.84 5.84 -11.94
C ASP A 75 -19.25 5.33 -10.61
N PRO A 76 -18.72 6.25 -9.76
CA PRO A 76 -18.01 5.87 -8.56
C PRO A 76 -18.86 5.03 -7.61
N LYS A 77 -18.34 3.86 -7.22
CA LYS A 77 -19.00 2.97 -6.26
C LYS A 77 -18.29 3.05 -4.92
N GLU A 78 -19.06 3.29 -3.87
CA GLU A 78 -18.56 3.17 -2.51
C GLU A 78 -18.16 1.72 -2.21
N ILE A 79 -17.02 1.56 -1.55
CA ILE A 79 -16.50 0.26 -1.11
C ILE A 79 -16.17 0.30 0.38
N SER A 80 -16.08 -0.89 0.98
CA SER A 80 -15.84 -1.00 2.42
C SER A 80 -14.51 -0.38 2.83
N PHE A 81 -14.53 0.28 4.00
CA PHE A 81 -13.38 1.01 4.51
C PHE A 81 -13.28 0.88 6.03
N VAL A 82 -12.27 0.14 6.49
CA VAL A 82 -12.12 -0.22 7.92
C VAL A 82 -11.80 1.00 8.77
N ASP A 83 -11.04 1.94 8.22
CA ASP A 83 -10.56 3.13 8.91
C ASP A 83 -11.71 3.94 9.49
N SER A 84 -12.82 4.06 8.75
CA SER A 84 -14.05 4.75 9.19
C SER A 84 -14.64 4.19 10.50
N LYS A 85 -14.32 2.95 10.87
CA LYS A 85 -14.81 2.28 12.08
C LYS A 85 -13.81 2.35 13.23
N LEU A 86 -12.55 2.67 12.96
CA LEU A 86 -11.50 2.67 13.97
C LEU A 86 -11.71 3.71 15.07
N PRO A 87 -12.12 4.97 14.80
CA PRO A 87 -12.33 5.96 15.86
C PRO A 87 -13.25 5.46 16.98
N SER A 88 -14.43 4.92 16.64
CA SER A 88 -15.40 4.45 17.64
C SER A 88 -14.98 3.13 18.30
N ILE A 89 -14.36 2.21 17.55
CA ILE A 89 -13.81 0.97 18.13
C ILE A 89 -12.70 1.25 19.14
N LEU A 90 -11.77 2.16 18.80
CA LEU A 90 -10.64 2.53 19.66
C LEU A 90 -11.14 3.31 20.89
N GLN A 91 -12.08 4.24 20.72
CA GLN A 91 -12.69 4.96 21.83
C GLN A 91 -13.39 4.02 22.82
N ALA A 92 -14.17 3.05 22.33
CA ALA A 92 -14.84 2.05 23.16
C ALA A 92 -13.86 1.18 23.97
N ARG A 93 -12.59 1.09 23.53
CA ARG A 93 -11.50 0.38 24.21
C ARG A 93 -10.61 1.27 25.07
N GLY A 94 -11.04 2.50 25.32
CA GLY A 94 -10.33 3.46 26.17
C GLY A 94 -9.07 4.03 25.53
N PHE A 95 -8.97 4.02 24.20
CA PHE A 95 -8.00 4.86 23.50
C PHE A 95 -8.60 6.25 23.30
N SER A 96 -7.88 7.29 23.72
CA SER A 96 -8.25 8.68 23.48
C SER A 96 -7.24 9.25 22.49
N LEU A 97 -7.51 9.10 21.19
CA LEU A 97 -6.58 9.46 20.13
C LEU A 97 -7.32 9.97 18.91
N ASN A 98 -6.59 10.65 18.04
CA ASN A 98 -7.03 10.95 16.69
C ASN A 98 -6.59 9.83 15.74
N VAL A 99 -7.45 9.54 14.76
CA VAL A 99 -7.12 8.66 13.64
C VAL A 99 -6.99 9.51 12.38
N TYR A 100 -5.90 9.35 11.65
CA TYR A 100 -5.64 10.07 10.41
C TYR A 100 -5.49 9.15 9.21
N ASN A 101 -5.76 9.67 8.03
CA ASN A 101 -5.44 9.00 6.78
C ASN A 101 -4.55 9.89 5.90
N LEU A 102 -3.50 9.29 5.38
CA LEU A 102 -2.47 9.93 4.57
C LEU A 102 -2.68 9.56 3.10
N SER A 103 -2.85 10.56 2.23
CA SER A 103 -3.04 10.35 0.80
C SER A 103 -1.82 10.76 0.00
N GLY A 104 -1.30 9.79 -0.78
CA GLY A 104 -0.29 10.02 -1.82
C GLY A 104 -0.83 10.68 -3.09
N ARG A 105 -2.16 10.82 -3.25
CA ARG A 105 -2.82 11.25 -4.49
C ARG A 105 -2.25 12.53 -5.10
N TYR A 106 -1.83 13.47 -4.24
CA TYR A 106 -1.34 14.79 -4.61
C TYR A 106 0.20 14.91 -4.61
N GLY A 107 0.90 13.77 -4.58
CA GLY A 107 2.36 13.70 -4.59
C GLY A 107 2.98 13.77 -3.20
N THR A 108 4.21 13.25 -3.12
CA THR A 108 4.93 13.11 -1.84
C THR A 108 5.32 14.46 -1.24
N SER A 109 5.64 15.46 -2.05
CA SER A 109 6.03 16.79 -1.55
C SER A 109 4.92 17.45 -0.73
N ARG A 110 3.66 17.41 -1.22
CA ARG A 110 2.51 17.94 -0.48
C ARG A 110 2.22 17.12 0.77
N LEU A 111 2.30 15.80 0.66
CA LEU A 111 2.15 14.89 1.81
C LEU A 111 3.16 15.19 2.92
N ILE A 112 4.45 15.29 2.59
CA ILE A 112 5.53 15.62 3.54
C ILE A 112 5.28 16.99 4.18
N SER A 113 4.88 17.99 3.40
CA SER A 113 4.61 19.34 3.91
C SER A 113 3.43 19.37 4.91
N GLN A 114 2.32 18.72 4.56
CA GLN A 114 1.15 18.65 5.45
C GLN A 114 1.40 17.76 6.66
N LEU A 115 2.15 16.66 6.51
CA LEU A 115 2.50 15.79 7.63
C LEU A 115 3.43 16.50 8.62
N ASN A 116 4.43 17.26 8.15
CA ASN A 116 5.24 18.13 9.01
C ASN A 116 4.38 19.18 9.74
N SER A 117 3.35 19.72 9.09
CA SER A 117 2.42 20.65 9.71
C SER A 117 1.60 19.97 10.82
N LEU A 118 1.10 18.75 10.59
CA LEU A 118 0.41 17.93 11.58
C LEU A 118 1.31 17.63 12.79
N ILE A 119 2.56 17.24 12.52
CA ILE A 119 3.58 16.95 13.53
C ILE A 119 3.82 18.15 14.43
N ALA A 120 4.03 19.33 13.85
CA ALA A 120 4.24 20.55 14.61
C ALA A 120 2.99 20.94 15.43
N GLN A 121 1.80 20.83 14.85
CA GLN A 121 0.54 21.16 15.54
C GLN A 121 0.26 20.27 16.75
N ASN A 122 0.55 18.98 16.64
CA ASN A 122 0.30 18.00 17.69
C ASN A 122 1.49 17.73 18.61
N ASN A 123 2.63 18.37 18.35
CA ASN A 123 3.90 18.19 19.06
C ASN A 123 4.36 16.72 19.07
N TYR A 124 4.27 16.04 17.93
CA TYR A 124 4.83 14.69 17.84
C TYR A 124 6.36 14.75 17.87
N ASP A 125 6.99 13.82 18.61
CA ASP A 125 8.45 13.74 18.76
C ASP A 125 9.09 12.58 17.99
N GLY A 126 8.28 11.77 17.31
CA GLY A 126 8.72 10.74 16.39
C GLY A 126 7.58 10.14 15.57
N VAL A 127 7.91 9.37 14.54
CA VAL A 127 6.96 8.53 13.80
C VAL A 127 7.34 7.07 13.95
N VAL A 128 6.37 6.22 14.27
CA VAL A 128 6.53 4.77 14.23
C VAL A 128 5.74 4.26 13.04
N ALA A 129 6.43 3.98 11.94
CA ALA A 129 5.87 3.24 10.81
C ALA A 129 5.69 1.79 11.22
N VAL A 130 4.57 1.18 10.87
CA VAL A 130 4.25 -0.22 11.13
C VAL A 130 3.89 -0.86 9.82
N ASP A 131 4.67 -1.86 9.43
CA ASP A 131 4.37 -2.73 8.31
C ASP A 131 4.14 -4.16 8.80
N VAL A 132 3.31 -4.90 8.05
CA VAL A 132 3.08 -6.31 8.29
C VAL A 132 3.18 -7.08 6.98
N GLY A 133 4.15 -8.00 6.90
CA GLY A 133 4.33 -8.86 5.75
C GLY A 133 5.71 -8.67 5.12
N GLY A 134 6.14 -7.42 5.00
CA GLY A 134 7.50 -7.05 4.63
C GLY A 134 7.65 -6.62 3.18
N ASP A 135 6.57 -6.39 2.44
CA ASP A 135 6.63 -5.80 1.10
C ASP A 135 7.27 -4.39 1.11
N ILE A 136 7.23 -3.65 2.24
CA ILE A 136 8.01 -2.42 2.44
C ILE A 136 9.52 -2.64 2.33
N LEU A 137 9.99 -3.87 2.57
CA LEU A 137 11.40 -4.26 2.51
C LEU A 137 11.82 -4.76 1.12
N ALA A 138 10.96 -4.70 0.12
CA ALA A 138 11.24 -5.18 -1.24
C ALA A 138 12.39 -4.44 -1.94
N ARG A 139 13.19 -5.18 -2.72
CA ARG A 139 14.41 -4.71 -3.41
C ARG A 139 14.22 -4.65 -4.93
N GLY A 140 13.00 -4.32 -5.37
CA GLY A 140 12.63 -4.21 -6.78
C GLY A 140 12.77 -5.53 -7.53
N ASN A 141 13.56 -5.56 -8.60
CA ASN A 141 13.71 -6.74 -9.49
C ASN A 141 14.27 -8.01 -8.81
N LYS A 142 14.75 -7.93 -7.57
CA LYS A 142 15.13 -9.13 -6.79
C LYS A 142 13.93 -9.87 -6.19
N ASP A 143 12.82 -9.16 -6.00
CA ASP A 143 11.63 -9.64 -5.29
C ASP A 143 10.43 -9.61 -6.25
N LEU A 144 10.39 -10.57 -7.18
CA LEU A 144 9.43 -10.65 -8.29
C LEU A 144 8.01 -11.05 -7.88
N THR A 145 7.80 -11.36 -6.60
CA THR A 145 6.54 -11.84 -6.03
C THR A 145 5.74 -10.73 -5.34
N ILE A 146 6.27 -9.52 -5.31
CA ILE A 146 5.67 -8.33 -4.70
C ILE A 146 4.43 -7.88 -5.49
N LEU A 147 3.32 -7.63 -4.77
CA LEU A 147 2.00 -7.28 -5.26
C LEU A 147 1.57 -5.86 -4.86
N SER A 148 1.79 -5.41 -3.62
CA SER A 148 1.21 -4.16 -3.11
C SER A 148 2.16 -3.02 -2.70
N PRO A 149 3.37 -2.84 -3.27
CA PRO A 149 4.41 -2.02 -2.66
C PRO A 149 4.16 -0.50 -2.73
N LEU A 150 3.09 -0.05 -3.39
CA LEU A 150 2.89 1.37 -3.73
C LEU A 150 2.68 2.24 -2.49
N MET A 151 1.87 1.77 -1.54
CA MET A 151 1.60 2.51 -0.31
C MET A 151 2.82 2.46 0.61
N ASP A 152 3.45 1.30 0.72
CA ASP A 152 4.62 1.05 1.56
C ASP A 152 5.82 1.87 1.11
N PHE A 153 6.10 1.92 -0.20
CA PHE A 153 7.14 2.78 -0.75
C PHE A 153 6.81 4.27 -0.63
N THR A 154 5.53 4.64 -0.75
CA THR A 154 5.11 6.03 -0.48
C THR A 154 5.36 6.41 0.96
N ALA A 155 4.95 5.55 1.90
CA ALA A 155 5.10 5.76 3.33
C ALA A 155 6.59 5.80 3.71
N LEU A 156 7.37 4.81 3.27
CA LEU A 156 8.82 4.74 3.48
C LEU A 156 9.51 6.02 3.00
N TYR A 157 9.22 6.46 1.77
CA TYR A 157 9.78 7.70 1.24
C TYR A 157 9.33 8.90 2.08
N ALA A 158 8.03 9.14 2.23
CA ALA A 158 7.50 10.36 2.85
C ALA A 158 7.91 10.51 4.31
N ILE A 159 7.86 9.44 5.11
CA ILE A 159 8.20 9.48 6.53
C ILE A 159 9.71 9.71 6.73
N SER A 160 10.55 9.12 5.89
CA SER A 160 12.01 9.30 5.95
C SER A 160 12.45 10.73 5.62
N GLN A 161 11.57 11.55 5.02
CA GLN A 161 11.83 12.96 4.70
C GLN A 161 11.30 13.93 5.77
N LEU A 162 10.80 13.44 6.91
CA LEU A 162 10.27 14.30 7.97
C LEU A 162 11.36 14.95 8.81
N ASN A 163 11.01 16.06 9.47
CA ASN A 163 11.94 16.81 10.33
C ASN A 163 12.07 16.23 11.76
N ILE A 164 11.52 15.04 11.99
CA ILE A 164 11.56 14.34 13.28
C ILE A 164 12.05 12.91 13.06
N PRO A 165 12.60 12.24 14.08
CA PRO A 165 13.06 10.87 13.95
C PRO A 165 11.92 9.90 13.60
N SER A 166 12.25 8.84 12.88
CA SER A 166 11.28 7.81 12.52
C SER A 166 11.90 6.42 12.53
N VAL A 167 11.12 5.43 12.94
CA VAL A 167 11.48 4.02 12.91
C VAL A 167 10.41 3.20 12.18
N LEU A 168 10.81 2.08 11.59
CA LEU A 168 9.91 1.03 11.12
C LEU A 168 9.82 -0.07 12.16
N VAL A 169 8.61 -0.54 12.43
CA VAL A 169 8.31 -1.79 13.12
C VAL A 169 7.72 -2.74 12.09
N GLU A 170 8.53 -3.69 11.64
CA GLU A 170 8.11 -4.77 10.76
C GLU A 170 7.65 -5.96 11.61
N PHE A 171 6.42 -6.42 11.42
CA PHE A 171 5.89 -7.59 12.12
C PHE A 171 5.34 -8.63 11.15
N GLY A 172 5.61 -9.91 11.39
CA GLY A 172 5.03 -10.96 10.56
C GLY A 172 5.65 -11.00 9.16
N LEU A 173 6.97 -10.84 9.07
CA LEU A 173 7.72 -11.03 7.83
C LEU A 173 7.27 -12.31 7.11
N GLN A 174 6.99 -12.20 5.80
CA GLN A 174 6.40 -13.20 4.88
C GLN A 174 4.88 -13.39 4.92
N THR A 175 4.18 -12.88 5.92
CA THR A 175 2.76 -13.25 6.13
C THR A 175 1.81 -12.70 5.07
N ASP A 176 2.27 -11.72 4.29
CA ASP A 176 1.61 -11.20 3.08
C ASP A 176 1.79 -12.10 1.86
N GLY A 177 2.65 -13.11 1.93
CA GLY A 177 2.97 -14.02 0.84
C GLY A 177 3.82 -13.43 -0.29
N GLU A 178 4.32 -12.20 -0.12
CA GLU A 178 4.95 -11.45 -1.19
C GLU A 178 6.47 -11.62 -1.23
N LEU A 179 7.09 -12.03 -0.12
CA LEU A 179 8.52 -12.32 -0.04
C LEU A 179 8.81 -13.82 0.02
N ARG A 180 9.73 -14.27 -0.82
CA ARG A 180 10.26 -15.65 -0.79
C ARG A 180 11.18 -15.89 0.43
N PRO A 181 11.30 -17.13 0.92
CA PRO A 181 12.23 -17.53 1.99
C PRO A 181 13.65 -16.97 1.86
N GLU A 182 14.27 -17.12 0.69
CA GLU A 182 15.63 -16.63 0.50
C GLU A 182 15.69 -15.10 0.46
N GLY A 183 14.64 -14.45 -0.08
CA GLY A 183 14.54 -12.99 -0.13
C GLY A 183 14.52 -12.40 1.29
N CYS A 184 13.77 -13.00 2.20
CA CYS A 184 13.75 -12.61 3.61
C CYS A 184 15.12 -12.77 4.27
N LYS A 185 15.81 -13.90 4.02
CA LYS A 185 17.15 -14.13 4.55
C LYS A 185 18.13 -13.05 4.05
N GLU A 186 18.14 -12.81 2.76
CA GLU A 186 19.01 -11.81 2.12
C GLU A 186 18.72 -10.39 2.65
N ILE A 187 17.44 -10.02 2.81
CA ILE A 187 17.01 -8.74 3.39
C ILE A 187 17.50 -8.60 4.82
N LEU A 188 17.31 -9.63 5.66
CA LEU A 188 17.73 -9.58 7.05
C LEU A 188 19.25 -9.49 7.20
N GLU A 189 20.02 -10.17 6.35
CA GLU A 189 21.47 -10.05 6.29
C GLU A 189 21.91 -8.64 5.86
N GLU A 190 21.23 -8.06 4.87
CA GLU A 190 21.48 -6.70 4.37
C GLU A 190 21.20 -5.65 5.46
N ILE A 191 20.03 -5.66 6.11
CA ILE A 191 19.69 -4.66 7.14
C ILE A 191 20.56 -4.80 8.39
N LYS A 192 21.00 -6.02 8.73
CA LYS A 192 21.92 -6.27 9.87
C LYS A 192 23.31 -5.75 9.55
N SER A 193 23.85 -6.08 8.38
CA SER A 193 25.19 -5.65 7.97
C SER A 193 25.28 -4.15 7.67
N GLY A 194 24.19 -3.54 7.19
CA GLY A 194 24.07 -2.11 6.94
C GLY A 194 23.82 -1.25 8.18
N GLY A 195 23.64 -1.85 9.37
CA GLY A 195 23.33 -1.11 10.59
C GLY A 195 21.98 -0.39 10.54
N VAL A 196 21.04 -0.95 9.79
CA VAL A 196 19.64 -0.50 9.65
C VAL A 196 18.78 -1.10 10.75
N LEU A 197 19.02 -2.37 11.12
CA LEU A 197 18.32 -3.03 12.21
C LEU A 197 18.73 -2.43 13.55
N LEU A 198 17.76 -1.90 14.30
CA LEU A 198 17.94 -1.35 15.64
C LEU A 198 17.67 -2.40 16.71
N ASP A 199 16.62 -3.21 16.53
CA ASP A 199 16.23 -4.22 17.51
C ASP A 199 15.47 -5.39 16.84
N GLU A 200 15.52 -6.55 17.49
CA GLU A 200 14.80 -7.75 17.11
C GLU A 200 14.16 -8.37 18.36
N THR A 201 12.83 -8.38 18.41
CA THR A 201 12.08 -8.94 19.54
C THR A 201 11.15 -10.06 19.08
N LYS A 202 10.65 -10.84 20.04
CA LYS A 202 9.68 -11.90 19.79
C LYS A 202 8.40 -11.64 20.56
N MET A 203 7.28 -11.69 19.83
CA MET A 203 5.93 -11.66 20.35
C MET A 203 5.28 -13.04 20.26
N TYR A 204 4.33 -13.24 21.16
CA TYR A 204 3.57 -14.45 21.41
C TYR A 204 2.10 -14.08 21.50
N LYS A 205 1.21 -15.04 21.25
CA LYS A 205 -0.24 -14.83 21.28
C LYS A 205 -0.77 -14.32 22.64
N GLU A 206 -0.08 -14.63 23.73
CA GLU A 206 -0.44 -14.21 25.08
C GLU A 206 -0.13 -12.72 25.33
N ASN A 207 0.76 -12.13 24.53
CA ASN A 207 1.12 -10.74 24.67
C ASN A 207 -0.12 -9.86 24.50
N SER A 208 -0.25 -8.90 25.40
CA SER A 208 -1.44 -8.07 25.52
C SER A 208 -1.67 -7.17 24.30
N ALA A 209 -0.60 -6.68 23.67
CA ALA A 209 -0.65 -5.98 22.39
C ALA A 209 -1.20 -6.85 21.24
N VAL A 210 -0.77 -8.11 21.16
CA VAL A 210 -1.28 -9.08 20.17
C VAL A 210 -2.76 -9.37 20.41
N ARG A 211 -3.19 -9.51 21.67
CA ARG A 211 -4.61 -9.69 22.00
C ARG A 211 -5.45 -8.51 21.54
N THR A 212 -5.01 -7.28 21.81
CA THR A 212 -5.70 -6.07 21.32
C THR A 212 -5.78 -6.05 19.81
N PHE A 213 -4.68 -6.33 19.10
CA PHE A 213 -4.68 -6.41 17.63
C PHE A 213 -5.69 -7.45 17.12
N ARG A 214 -5.67 -8.67 17.66
CA ARG A 214 -6.61 -9.75 17.30
C ARG A 214 -8.06 -9.33 17.51
N GLU A 215 -8.34 -8.78 18.68
CA GLU A 215 -9.69 -8.37 19.04
C GLU A 215 -10.19 -7.18 18.19
N ILE A 216 -9.35 -6.21 17.83
CA ILE A 216 -9.74 -5.12 16.92
C ILE A 216 -9.96 -5.69 15.52
N TYR A 217 -9.05 -6.53 15.04
CA TYR A 217 -9.21 -7.23 13.76
C TYR A 217 -10.52 -8.01 13.70
N ASP A 218 -10.88 -8.73 14.76
CA ASP A 218 -12.14 -9.48 14.84
C ASP A 218 -13.39 -8.59 14.72
N LEU A 219 -13.32 -7.33 15.14
CA LEU A 219 -14.42 -6.36 14.99
C LEU A 219 -14.54 -5.81 13.57
N VAL A 220 -13.43 -5.69 12.83
CA VAL A 220 -13.42 -5.07 11.49
C VAL A 220 -13.35 -6.07 10.34
N LYS A 221 -13.03 -7.34 10.59
CA LYS A 221 -12.88 -8.35 9.53
C LYS A 221 -14.16 -8.61 8.73
N SER A 222 -15.33 -8.32 9.28
CA SER A 222 -16.62 -8.38 8.57
C SER A 222 -16.83 -7.20 7.62
N VAL A 223 -16.17 -6.05 7.88
CA VAL A 223 -16.14 -4.89 6.98
C VAL A 223 -15.16 -5.15 5.84
N ARG A 224 -13.94 -5.59 6.16
CA ARG A 224 -12.93 -6.02 5.19
C ARG A 224 -12.02 -7.06 5.81
N TYR A 225 -12.06 -8.27 5.26
CA TYR A 225 -11.11 -9.32 5.61
C TYR A 225 -9.71 -8.95 5.11
N GLY A 226 -8.69 -9.11 5.97
CA GLY A 226 -7.29 -8.88 5.61
C GLY A 226 -6.51 -10.18 5.70
N HIS A 227 -6.03 -10.66 4.55
CA HIS A 227 -5.27 -11.91 4.49
C HIS A 227 -4.00 -11.83 5.35
N THR A 228 -3.20 -10.79 5.16
CA THR A 228 -1.94 -10.55 5.90
C THR A 228 -2.14 -10.49 7.41
N ALA A 229 -3.12 -9.71 7.89
CA ALA A 229 -3.46 -9.64 9.31
C ALA A 229 -3.89 -11.00 9.87
N ASN A 230 -4.72 -11.75 9.14
CA ASN A 230 -5.15 -13.08 9.56
C ASN A 230 -3.97 -14.07 9.60
N MET A 231 -3.14 -14.07 8.57
CA MET A 231 -2.00 -14.97 8.46
C MET A 231 -0.97 -14.67 9.56
N THR A 232 -0.68 -13.40 9.82
CA THR A 232 0.15 -12.95 10.94
C THR A 232 -0.34 -13.50 12.26
N LEU A 233 -1.64 -13.34 12.57
CA LEU A 233 -2.22 -13.89 13.79
C LEU A 233 -2.14 -15.41 13.85
N ARG A 234 -2.29 -16.09 12.70
CA ARG A 234 -2.12 -17.55 12.61
C ARG A 234 -0.68 -17.98 12.90
N THR A 235 0.34 -17.26 12.40
CA THR A 235 1.75 -17.63 12.68
C THR A 235 2.08 -17.65 14.17
N LEU A 236 1.35 -16.89 15.00
CA LEU A 236 1.54 -16.88 16.46
C LEU A 236 0.97 -18.13 17.16
N ASP A 237 0.16 -18.91 16.46
CA ASP A 237 -0.45 -20.15 16.95
C ASP A 237 0.29 -21.40 16.44
N GLU A 238 1.29 -21.24 15.57
CA GLU A 238 1.98 -22.31 14.86
C GLU A 238 3.46 -22.39 15.26
N PHE A 239 4.06 -23.57 15.11
CA PHE A 239 5.48 -23.82 15.44
C PHE A 239 6.29 -24.40 14.28
N GLU A 240 5.62 -24.85 13.23
CA GLU A 240 6.20 -25.45 12.03
C GLU A 240 5.96 -24.54 10.83
N ASP A 241 6.70 -24.76 9.74
CA ASP A 241 6.53 -24.00 8.52
C ASP A 241 5.10 -24.16 7.98
N ILE A 242 4.50 -23.07 7.54
CA ILE A 242 3.15 -23.09 6.95
C ILE A 242 3.31 -23.16 5.45
N HIS A 243 2.87 -24.28 4.86
CA HIS A 243 2.72 -24.43 3.42
C HIS A 243 1.28 -24.09 3.02
N THR A 244 1.11 -23.08 2.17
CA THR A 244 -0.20 -22.61 1.73
C THR A 244 -0.12 -22.10 0.30
N GLU A 245 -1.22 -21.57 -0.21
CA GLU A 245 -1.28 -20.93 -1.52
C GLU A 245 -1.69 -19.49 -1.33
N TYR A 246 -0.95 -18.58 -1.95
CA TYR A 246 -1.34 -17.19 -2.04
C TYR A 246 -2.12 -16.97 -3.33
N ARG A 247 -3.22 -16.21 -3.24
CA ARG A 247 -4.06 -15.87 -4.38
C ARG A 247 -3.96 -14.38 -4.67
N PHE A 248 -3.43 -14.03 -5.83
CA PHE A 248 -3.58 -12.67 -6.37
C PHE A 248 -4.65 -12.67 -7.47
N GLY A 249 -5.26 -11.52 -7.72
CA GLY A 249 -6.26 -11.41 -8.77
C GLY A 249 -6.31 -10.04 -9.40
N VAL A 250 -6.69 -10.02 -10.68
CA VAL A 250 -6.87 -8.81 -11.48
C VAL A 250 -8.35 -8.72 -11.85
N ARG A 251 -8.90 -7.50 -11.80
CA ARG A 251 -10.30 -7.23 -12.11
C ARG A 251 -10.44 -6.14 -13.14
N VAL A 252 -11.09 -6.45 -14.25
CA VAL A 252 -11.54 -5.47 -15.24
C VAL A 252 -13.06 -5.51 -15.28
N LEU A 253 -13.70 -4.43 -14.86
CA LEU A 253 -15.16 -4.36 -14.73
C LEU A 253 -15.68 -5.51 -13.84
N ASP A 254 -16.57 -6.34 -14.39
CA ASP A 254 -17.13 -7.51 -13.70
C ASP A 254 -16.28 -8.78 -13.90
N LYS A 255 -15.30 -8.76 -14.81
CA LYS A 255 -14.40 -9.90 -15.05
C LYS A 255 -13.29 -9.91 -14.01
N LYS A 256 -13.24 -10.99 -13.23
CA LYS A 256 -12.17 -11.26 -12.25
C LYS A 256 -11.40 -12.50 -12.67
N VAL A 257 -10.08 -12.36 -12.73
CA VAL A 257 -9.13 -13.45 -12.88
C VAL A 257 -8.35 -13.59 -11.57
N SER A 258 -8.00 -14.81 -11.21
CA SER A 258 -7.21 -15.08 -10.00
C SER A 258 -6.25 -16.23 -10.25
N HIS A 259 -5.02 -16.05 -9.79
CA HIS A 259 -3.97 -17.06 -9.87
C HIS A 259 -3.48 -17.37 -8.47
N GLU A 260 -3.09 -18.61 -8.27
CA GLU A 260 -2.54 -19.11 -7.03
C GLU A 260 -1.08 -19.48 -7.23
N PHE A 261 -0.27 -19.24 -6.22
CA PHE A 261 1.11 -19.73 -6.19
C PHE A 261 1.43 -20.31 -4.81
N PRO A 262 2.24 -21.38 -4.76
CA PRO A 262 2.65 -21.97 -3.50
C PRO A 262 3.47 -20.97 -2.69
N LEU A 263 3.18 -20.94 -1.40
CA LEU A 263 3.82 -20.08 -0.41
C LEU A 263 4.27 -20.94 0.77
N THR A 264 5.50 -20.71 1.21
CA THR A 264 6.04 -21.27 2.45
C THR A 264 6.38 -20.14 3.39
N LEU A 265 5.73 -20.11 4.54
CA LEU A 265 6.06 -19.21 5.64
C LEU A 265 6.98 -19.95 6.60
N GLU A 266 8.20 -19.46 6.79
CA GLU A 266 9.18 -20.13 7.63
C GLU A 266 8.95 -19.80 9.12
N SER A 267 8.76 -20.84 9.92
CA SER A 267 8.51 -20.79 11.36
C SER A 267 9.55 -19.99 12.15
N LYS A 268 10.79 -19.90 11.63
CA LYS A 268 11.85 -19.09 12.24
C LYS A 268 11.49 -17.60 12.32
N TYR A 269 10.60 -17.08 11.47
CA TYR A 269 10.14 -15.69 11.50
C TYR A 269 8.88 -15.46 12.34
N PHE A 270 8.21 -16.52 12.79
CA PHE A 270 6.92 -16.40 13.47
C PHE A 270 7.06 -15.63 14.78
N GLY A 271 6.21 -14.62 14.92
CA GLY A 271 6.20 -13.71 16.05
C GLY A 271 7.40 -12.77 16.14
N ARG A 272 8.34 -12.79 15.19
CA ARG A 272 9.46 -11.84 15.21
C ARG A 272 8.99 -10.44 14.80
N VAL A 273 9.51 -9.46 15.50
CA VAL A 273 9.32 -8.04 15.23
C VAL A 273 10.69 -7.42 15.03
N PHE A 274 10.88 -6.71 13.93
CA PHE A 274 12.13 -6.04 13.60
C PHE A 274 11.91 -4.53 13.68
N THR A 275 12.71 -3.85 14.50
CA THR A 275 12.70 -2.38 14.55
C THR A 275 13.88 -1.85 13.74
N MET A 276 13.63 -0.93 12.81
CA MET A 276 14.63 -0.44 11.86
C MET A 276 14.69 1.09 11.84
N ASP A 277 15.88 1.61 11.56
CA ASP A 277 16.14 3.02 11.28
C ASP A 277 15.57 3.34 9.89
N LEU A 278 14.47 4.09 9.85
CA LEU A 278 13.70 4.30 8.62
C LEU A 278 14.48 5.13 7.56
N PRO A 279 15.14 6.26 7.90
CA PRO A 279 16.01 6.95 6.95
C PRO A 279 17.11 6.07 6.35
N LYS A 280 17.79 5.25 7.16
CA LYS A 280 18.80 4.32 6.61
C LYS A 280 18.20 3.21 5.76
N LEU A 281 17.00 2.73 6.10
CA LEU A 281 16.29 1.76 5.27
C LEU A 281 15.97 2.36 3.90
N LEU A 282 15.56 3.63 3.82
CA LEU A 282 15.32 4.32 2.54
C LEU A 282 16.58 4.34 1.66
N GLU A 283 17.77 4.55 2.24
CA GLU A 283 19.04 4.48 1.48
C GLU A 283 19.25 3.11 0.83
N ALA A 284 18.79 2.03 1.47
CA ALA A 284 18.83 0.67 0.93
C ALA A 284 17.65 0.34 0.00
N ARG A 285 16.68 1.25 -0.16
CA ARG A 285 15.43 1.04 -0.90
C ARG A 285 15.20 2.17 -1.92
N PRO A 286 16.00 2.23 -3.01
CA PRO A 286 15.89 3.30 -4.02
C PRO A 286 14.57 3.29 -4.80
N HIS A 287 13.73 2.27 -4.62
CA HIS A 287 12.42 2.14 -5.24
C HIS A 287 11.30 2.84 -4.45
N ALA A 288 11.60 3.34 -3.26
CA ALA A 288 10.79 4.33 -2.56
C ALA A 288 11.28 5.73 -2.97
N PHE A 289 10.48 6.46 -3.75
CA PHE A 289 10.89 7.70 -4.40
C PHE A 289 9.82 8.79 -4.32
N SER A 290 10.23 10.04 -4.56
CA SER A 290 9.28 11.15 -4.71
C SER A 290 8.53 11.08 -6.03
N TYR A 291 7.26 11.47 -6.00
CA TYR A 291 6.43 11.60 -7.19
C TYR A 291 5.43 12.76 -7.03
N ARG A 292 4.88 13.24 -8.15
CA ARG A 292 3.92 14.37 -8.14
C ARG A 292 2.45 13.95 -8.03
N ASN A 293 2.13 12.73 -8.44
CA ASN A 293 0.77 12.17 -8.38
C ASN A 293 0.80 10.62 -8.48
N ASN A 294 -0.35 10.00 -8.24
CA ASN A 294 -0.47 8.53 -8.29
C ASN A 294 -0.15 7.92 -9.65
N LEU A 295 -0.36 8.64 -10.77
CA LEU A 295 -0.01 8.12 -12.09
C LEU A 295 1.50 7.98 -12.24
N GLU A 296 2.27 9.00 -11.87
CA GLU A 296 3.73 8.94 -11.86
C GLU A 296 4.25 7.82 -10.96
N MET A 297 3.74 7.73 -9.72
CA MET A 297 4.08 6.66 -8.79
C MET A 297 3.85 5.28 -9.44
N TYR A 298 2.65 5.05 -9.97
CA TYR A 298 2.26 3.77 -10.55
C TYR A 298 3.14 3.41 -11.75
N LEU A 299 3.34 4.33 -12.71
CA LEU A 299 4.13 4.07 -13.90
C LEU A 299 5.60 3.82 -13.59
N ARG A 300 6.20 4.60 -12.69
CA ARG A 300 7.61 4.40 -12.29
C ARG A 300 7.79 3.08 -11.57
N THR A 301 6.89 2.69 -10.68
CA THR A 301 6.93 1.36 -10.05
C THR A 301 6.83 0.23 -11.07
N LYS A 302 5.92 0.35 -12.05
CA LYS A 302 5.76 -0.63 -13.14
C LYS A 302 7.00 -0.75 -14.04
N LEU A 303 7.72 0.36 -14.26
CA LEU A 303 8.95 0.37 -15.05
C LEU A 303 10.16 -0.18 -14.27
N ILE A 304 10.17 -0.01 -12.94
CA ILE A 304 11.23 -0.53 -12.07
C ILE A 304 11.17 -2.05 -11.97
N ALA A 305 9.98 -2.58 -11.72
CA ALA A 305 9.76 -4.00 -11.56
C ALA A 305 8.43 -4.40 -12.19
N ASP A 306 8.50 -5.35 -13.13
CA ASP A 306 7.33 -5.95 -13.78
C ASP A 306 6.64 -6.88 -12.77
N THR A 307 5.99 -6.24 -11.80
CA THR A 307 5.49 -6.78 -10.53
C THR A 307 4.11 -7.41 -10.71
N LYS A 308 3.82 -8.38 -9.83
CA LYS A 308 2.53 -9.09 -9.73
C LYS A 308 1.46 -8.21 -9.06
N THR A 309 1.27 -6.97 -9.47
CA THR A 309 0.53 -6.05 -8.60
C THR A 309 -0.97 -6.33 -8.52
N GLU A 310 -1.54 -6.40 -7.31
CA GLU A 310 -3.00 -6.39 -7.11
C GLU A 310 -3.66 -5.10 -7.63
N MET A 311 -2.81 -4.09 -7.85
CA MET A 311 -3.13 -2.76 -8.37
C MET A 311 -3.04 -2.71 -9.90
N ASP A 312 -3.08 -3.84 -10.59
CA ASP A 312 -3.27 -3.88 -12.03
C ASP A 312 -4.67 -3.36 -12.39
N THR A 313 -4.82 -2.79 -13.58
CA THR A 313 -6.12 -2.39 -14.14
C THR A 313 -6.84 -1.31 -13.35
N LEU A 314 -6.06 -0.51 -12.59
CA LEU A 314 -6.54 0.65 -11.86
C LEU A 314 -7.06 1.77 -12.74
N TYR A 315 -7.73 2.70 -12.09
CA TYR A 315 -8.17 3.94 -12.68
C TYR A 315 -7.37 5.09 -12.10
N TYR A 316 -7.12 6.08 -12.94
CA TYR A 316 -6.53 7.36 -12.54
C TYR A 316 -7.36 8.47 -13.15
N SER A 317 -7.81 9.44 -12.36
CA SER A 317 -8.45 10.64 -12.88
C SER A 317 -7.54 11.85 -12.71
N ASP A 318 -7.29 12.55 -13.81
CA ASP A 318 -7.00 13.98 -13.78
C ASP A 318 -8.35 14.71 -13.91
N ASN A 319 -8.44 15.96 -13.44
CA ASN A 319 -9.64 16.82 -13.44
C ASN A 319 -10.40 16.91 -14.79
N ARG A 320 -9.84 16.37 -15.88
CA ARG A 320 -10.37 16.40 -17.24
C ARG A 320 -10.46 15.03 -17.93
N ASN A 321 -9.89 13.97 -17.34
CA ASN A 321 -9.69 12.69 -18.01
C ASN A 321 -9.66 11.55 -17.00
N LEU A 322 -10.46 10.53 -17.24
CA LEU A 322 -10.35 9.25 -16.56
C LEU A 322 -9.58 8.25 -17.43
N PHE A 323 -8.53 7.68 -16.85
CA PHE A 323 -7.65 6.70 -17.45
C PHE A 323 -7.94 5.34 -16.85
N TRP A 324 -8.11 4.34 -17.71
CA TRP A 324 -7.99 2.95 -17.30
C TRP A 324 -6.56 2.45 -17.58
N LEU A 325 -5.87 2.00 -16.55
CA LEU A 325 -4.48 1.55 -16.61
C LEU A 325 -4.43 0.04 -16.85
N GLY A 326 -4.65 -0.36 -18.09
CA GLY A 326 -4.56 -1.75 -18.59
C GLY A 326 -3.13 -2.31 -18.59
N LEU A 327 -2.38 -2.10 -17.51
CA LEU A 327 -0.99 -2.52 -17.31
C LEU A 327 -0.94 -3.85 -16.55
N VAL A 328 -1.52 -4.89 -17.14
CA VAL A 328 -1.64 -6.22 -16.51
C VAL A 328 -0.26 -6.84 -16.26
N CYS A 329 -0.06 -7.46 -15.11
CA CYS A 329 1.17 -8.11 -14.69
C CYS A 329 1.57 -9.28 -15.62
N PRO A 330 2.86 -9.62 -15.73
CA PRO A 330 3.36 -10.63 -16.67
C PRO A 330 2.87 -12.05 -16.43
N GLN A 331 2.41 -12.35 -15.23
CA GLN A 331 2.00 -13.70 -14.82
C GLN A 331 0.66 -14.06 -15.45
N ILE A 332 -0.16 -13.07 -15.78
CA ILE A 332 -1.32 -13.25 -16.64
C ILE A 332 -0.83 -13.24 -18.09
N THR A 333 -0.85 -14.41 -18.73
CA THR A 333 -0.27 -14.64 -20.07
C THR A 333 -1.30 -15.14 -21.08
N GLY A 334 -0.91 -15.15 -22.36
CA GLY A 334 -1.66 -15.81 -23.42
C GLY A 334 -3.08 -15.27 -23.64
N ASN A 335 -4.02 -16.19 -23.81
CA ASN A 335 -5.42 -15.86 -24.11
C ASN A 335 -6.08 -15.09 -22.97
N GLU A 336 -5.81 -15.46 -21.72
CA GLU A 336 -6.42 -14.83 -20.55
C GLU A 336 -6.05 -13.34 -20.45
N ARG A 337 -4.76 -13.02 -20.67
CA ARG A 337 -4.27 -11.63 -20.77
C ARG A 337 -5.00 -10.87 -21.86
N THR A 338 -5.09 -11.47 -23.04
CA THR A 338 -5.73 -10.87 -24.21
C THR A 338 -7.21 -10.59 -23.96
N GLU A 339 -7.92 -11.55 -23.35
CA GLU A 339 -9.33 -11.40 -23.03
C GLU A 339 -9.58 -10.33 -21.96
N LEU A 340 -8.76 -10.25 -20.92
CA LEU A 340 -8.87 -9.21 -19.89
C LEU A 340 -8.68 -7.81 -20.48
N LEU A 341 -7.65 -7.65 -21.32
CA LEU A 341 -7.38 -6.37 -21.96
C LEU A 341 -8.49 -5.99 -22.94
N ASN A 342 -8.99 -6.94 -23.74
CA ASN A 342 -10.11 -6.70 -24.63
C ASN A 342 -11.39 -6.35 -23.86
N GLU A 343 -11.69 -7.00 -22.73
CA GLU A 343 -12.86 -6.67 -21.90
C GLU A 343 -12.85 -5.19 -21.49
N GLY A 344 -11.71 -4.67 -21.04
CA GLY A 344 -11.57 -3.27 -20.67
C GLY A 344 -11.59 -2.32 -21.88
N LEU A 345 -10.94 -2.68 -22.97
CA LEU A 345 -10.90 -1.86 -24.19
C LEU A 345 -12.25 -1.79 -24.90
N ASP A 346 -12.95 -2.92 -25.06
CA ASP A 346 -14.24 -2.98 -25.75
C ASP A 346 -15.28 -2.10 -25.05
N ASN A 347 -15.29 -2.14 -23.72
CA ASN A 347 -16.19 -1.36 -22.87
C ASN A 347 -15.64 0.01 -22.45
N LEU A 348 -14.50 0.47 -23.00
CA LEU A 348 -13.78 1.66 -22.51
C LEU A 348 -14.68 2.87 -22.27
N SER A 349 -15.52 3.23 -23.26
CA SER A 349 -16.42 4.39 -23.19
C SER A 349 -17.37 4.39 -21.97
N VAL A 350 -17.68 3.20 -21.42
CA VAL A 350 -18.55 3.01 -20.26
C VAL A 350 -17.86 3.40 -18.96
N HIS A 351 -16.54 3.19 -18.86
CA HIS A 351 -15.84 3.24 -17.57
C HIS A 351 -14.65 4.20 -17.52
N ALA A 352 -14.08 4.60 -18.66
CA ALA A 352 -12.99 5.58 -18.74
C ALA A 352 -13.03 6.35 -20.07
N ASP A 353 -12.20 7.38 -20.20
CA ASP A 353 -12.08 8.18 -21.42
C ASP A 353 -10.93 7.70 -22.31
N SER A 354 -9.87 7.19 -21.69
CA SER A 354 -8.70 6.63 -22.36
C SER A 354 -8.16 5.42 -21.62
N ALA A 355 -7.41 4.60 -22.33
CA ALA A 355 -6.70 3.47 -21.78
C ALA A 355 -5.19 3.62 -22.01
N LEU A 356 -4.41 3.18 -21.03
CA LEU A 356 -2.98 3.00 -21.16
C LEU A 356 -2.68 1.50 -21.07
N VAL A 357 -2.07 0.94 -22.11
CA VAL A 357 -1.70 -0.48 -22.19
C VAL A 357 -0.22 -0.62 -22.49
N TRP A 358 0.37 -1.77 -22.17
CA TRP A 358 1.75 -2.02 -22.58
C TRP A 358 1.86 -2.15 -24.10
N LYS A 359 2.94 -1.63 -24.66
CA LYS A 359 3.24 -1.76 -26.08
C LYS A 359 3.42 -3.22 -26.51
N LYS A 360 3.97 -4.07 -25.63
CA LYS A 360 4.06 -5.53 -25.83
C LYS A 360 2.69 -6.21 -26.01
N ASP A 361 1.62 -5.60 -25.49
CA ASP A 361 0.26 -6.16 -25.59
C ASP A 361 -0.53 -5.60 -26.77
N ALA A 362 -0.16 -4.43 -27.29
CA ALA A 362 -0.91 -3.70 -28.30
C ALA A 362 -1.13 -4.51 -29.60
N GLY A 363 -0.19 -5.40 -29.96
CA GLY A 363 -0.31 -6.28 -31.13
C GLY A 363 -1.32 -7.43 -30.96
N HIS A 364 -1.82 -7.65 -29.74
CA HIS A 364 -2.69 -8.78 -29.40
C HIS A 364 -4.10 -8.35 -28.99
N VAL A 365 -4.36 -7.05 -28.88
CA VAL A 365 -5.62 -6.50 -28.34
C VAL A 365 -6.28 -5.51 -29.31
N ARG A 366 -7.57 -5.26 -29.10
CA ARG A 366 -8.37 -4.33 -29.91
C ARG A 366 -8.14 -2.88 -29.50
N ILE A 367 -6.98 -2.34 -29.87
CA ILE A 367 -6.69 -0.90 -29.73
C ILE A 367 -7.76 -0.08 -30.49
N LYS A 368 -8.22 1.01 -29.88
CA LYS A 368 -9.23 1.88 -30.53
C LYS A 368 -8.62 2.56 -31.74
N LYS A 369 -9.50 3.09 -32.61
CA LYS A 369 -9.12 3.82 -33.83
C LYS A 369 -8.08 4.91 -33.57
N TYR A 370 -8.18 5.59 -32.44
CA TYR A 370 -7.25 6.63 -32.04
C TYR A 370 -6.28 6.07 -31.01
N SER A 371 -5.00 6.11 -31.33
CA SER A 371 -3.92 5.67 -30.46
C SER A 371 -2.62 6.39 -30.76
N ASP A 372 -1.73 6.42 -29.77
CA ASP A 372 -0.38 6.96 -29.92
C ASP A 372 0.60 6.18 -29.03
N ASP A 373 1.86 6.15 -29.43
CA ASP A 373 2.95 5.49 -28.71
C ASP A 373 3.59 6.46 -27.72
N ILE A 374 3.96 5.93 -26.55
CA ILE A 374 4.67 6.66 -25.51
C ILE A 374 5.59 5.73 -24.70
N GLY A 375 6.87 5.69 -25.08
CA GLY A 375 7.85 4.79 -24.48
C GLY A 375 7.41 3.32 -24.59
N GLU A 376 7.26 2.66 -23.44
CA GLU A 376 6.82 1.26 -23.30
C GLU A 376 5.28 1.09 -23.34
N PHE A 377 4.54 2.17 -23.53
CA PHE A 377 3.08 2.18 -23.48
C PHE A 377 2.45 2.61 -24.80
N VAL A 378 1.21 2.18 -24.99
CA VAL A 378 0.30 2.67 -26.03
C VAL A 378 -0.89 3.29 -25.33
N ILE A 379 -1.23 4.51 -25.72
CA ILE A 379 -2.41 5.21 -25.24
C ILE A 379 -3.51 5.19 -26.29
N THR A 380 -4.76 4.96 -25.90
CA THR A 380 -5.88 4.81 -26.83
C THR A 380 -7.19 5.34 -26.27
N GLY A 381 -8.11 5.76 -27.14
CA GLY A 381 -9.40 6.32 -26.74
C GLY A 381 -10.35 6.59 -27.92
N ASP A 382 -11.49 7.24 -27.62
CA ASP A 382 -12.57 7.44 -28.59
C ASP A 382 -12.39 8.67 -29.50
N SER A 383 -11.41 9.54 -29.24
CA SER A 383 -11.08 10.69 -30.09
C SER A 383 -9.60 11.05 -30.08
N ASN A 384 -9.13 11.70 -31.15
CA ASN A 384 -7.76 12.25 -31.23
C ASN A 384 -7.45 13.26 -30.12
N GLU A 385 -8.43 14.09 -29.74
CA GLU A 385 -8.26 15.10 -28.70
C GLU A 385 -7.98 14.45 -27.34
N VAL A 386 -8.78 13.44 -26.98
CA VAL A 386 -8.59 12.67 -25.74
C VAL A 386 -7.22 12.01 -25.72
N VAL A 387 -6.83 11.33 -26.80
CA VAL A 387 -5.52 10.67 -26.91
C VAL A 387 -4.36 11.66 -26.79
N SER A 388 -4.44 12.80 -27.50
CA SER A 388 -3.38 13.82 -27.46
C SER A 388 -3.20 14.43 -26.06
N ARG A 389 -4.31 14.76 -25.39
CA ARG A 389 -4.29 15.27 -24.01
C ARG A 389 -3.75 14.22 -23.03
N SER A 390 -4.25 12.99 -23.13
CA SER A 390 -3.84 11.90 -22.27
C SER A 390 -2.35 11.57 -22.46
N LYS A 391 -1.82 11.67 -23.69
CA LYS A 391 -0.38 11.50 -23.98
C LYS A 391 0.47 12.52 -23.23
N GLN A 392 0.09 13.80 -23.25
CA GLN A 392 0.83 14.85 -22.54
C GLN A 392 0.90 14.58 -21.03
N ILE A 393 -0.19 14.08 -20.44
CA ILE A 393 -0.24 13.74 -19.01
C ILE A 393 0.70 12.58 -18.69
N VAL A 394 0.67 11.50 -19.49
CA VAL A 394 1.54 10.34 -19.30
C VAL A 394 3.00 10.70 -19.58
N GLN A 395 3.30 11.53 -20.58
CA GLN A 395 4.66 12.02 -20.87
C GLN A 395 5.20 12.80 -19.67
N GLY A 396 4.39 13.71 -19.14
CA GLY A 396 4.71 14.44 -17.92
C GLY A 396 5.10 13.49 -16.79
N ALA A 397 4.36 12.39 -16.59
CA ALA A 397 4.61 11.38 -15.56
C ALA A 397 5.88 10.54 -15.78
N ILE A 398 6.34 10.34 -17.02
CA ILE A 398 7.51 9.51 -17.35
C ILE A 398 8.81 10.34 -17.45
N GLU A 399 8.76 11.52 -18.07
CA GLU A 399 9.96 12.22 -18.58
C GLU A 399 10.73 13.05 -17.53
N ASN A 400 10.35 13.02 -16.25
CA ASN A 400 11.00 13.82 -15.21
C ASN A 400 11.65 12.94 -14.13
N ASP A 401 12.84 12.41 -14.44
CA ASP A 401 13.84 11.99 -13.44
C ASP A 401 14.87 13.12 -13.22
#